data_AF-A0A940AP96-F1
#
_entry.id   AF-A0A940AP96-F1
#
_cell.length_a   1.000
_cell.length_b   1.000
_cell.length_c   1.000
_cell.angle_alpha   90.00
_cell.angle_beta   90.00
_cell.angle_gamma   90.00
#
_symmetry.space_group_name_H-M   'P 1'
#
loop_
_entity.id
_entity.type
_entity.pdbx_description
1 polymer ?
#
loop_
_entity_poly.entity_id
_entity_poly.type
_entity_poly.pdbx_seq_one_letter_code
_entity_poly.pdbx_strand_id
1 'polypeptide(L)'
;MGIMERPAVTVLSDGGKYWEHTYEKFFLKVYVPASTIDGEALNYTFRAPMLTVLEEKKMSKEEAVAFANASGLAEIAAKVDSSVLFVYPTCEGGWEEADETLYASLIAEVKMNPFYKDGIVEIQNFFTREFQGYYVRGAIFRADLYGYGASADYIAKNLLKTLQGEYLWGPGEITPAMCSMERLSVIPNVERKDIGILSVANSAEVNAAFAGCENLLVKDAADYKADFKNFVRKFKMWCGKMEYEPDFEALGMNEDPGIVTVKTSPDNRGMYKDTKEHKVGYFAYYNKDAFDNGPAPLMIGFHGGGDSSMYLTFVAGWWEVCHKYGFLFVSIENHQNVTATEVVQVYDELKKRYNIDTTRVYASGFSMGSGKTWDMFQEYPELFAGLAPHSALFPVRNNPFGMSIDDPRMNKTVSVPVFYSGGEKSHLPELPFQAETGLDRIQYLAQVNKLVKKFDVAFADKDKWPDPVYGDEADRVEKVPDESRGSILTIRYYNSEDGVCRTALSSIDNQIHECRQHTCENAWKFLSQFTR
;
A
#
# COMPACT_ATOMS: atom_id res chain seq x y z
N MET A 1 4.90 -16.93 -15.65
CA MET A 1 6.13 -16.21 -16.05
C MET A 1 5.68 -15.00 -16.84
N GLY A 2 6.21 -13.80 -16.53
CA GLY A 2 5.75 -12.57 -17.18
C GLY A 2 5.89 -12.61 -18.70
N ILE A 3 5.02 -11.90 -19.40
CA ILE A 3 5.09 -11.80 -20.85
C ILE A 3 6.33 -10.97 -21.21
N MET A 4 7.22 -11.50 -22.05
CA MET A 4 8.47 -10.80 -22.37
C MET A 4 8.30 -9.67 -23.40
N GLU A 5 7.23 -9.71 -24.18
CA GLU A 5 6.85 -8.66 -25.12
C GLU A 5 5.62 -7.92 -24.61
N ARG A 6 5.62 -6.59 -24.71
CA ARG A 6 4.49 -5.77 -24.24
C ARG A 6 3.25 -6.11 -25.10
N PRO A 7 2.10 -6.47 -24.48
CA PRO A 7 0.87 -6.67 -25.23
C PRO A 7 0.50 -5.46 -26.09
N ALA A 8 0.02 -5.72 -27.31
CA ALA A 8 -0.43 -4.67 -28.21
C ALA A 8 -1.73 -4.04 -27.68
N VAL A 9 -1.67 -2.74 -27.37
CA VAL A 9 -2.81 -1.99 -26.83
C VAL A 9 -3.59 -1.33 -27.96
N THR A 10 -4.88 -1.62 -28.05
CA THR A 10 -5.82 -0.90 -28.91
C THR A 10 -6.49 0.22 -28.11
N VAL A 11 -6.43 1.45 -28.62
CA VAL A 11 -7.23 2.57 -28.08
C VAL A 11 -8.60 2.56 -28.77
N LEU A 12 -9.67 2.57 -27.98
CA LEU A 12 -11.06 2.58 -28.41
C LEU A 12 -11.52 4.01 -28.72
N SER A 13 -12.68 4.15 -29.37
CA SER A 13 -13.22 5.45 -29.80
C SER A 13 -13.58 6.39 -28.63
N ASP A 14 -13.85 5.85 -27.45
CA ASP A 14 -14.10 6.61 -26.22
C ASP A 14 -12.82 6.94 -25.44
N GLY A 15 -11.65 6.54 -25.93
CA GLY A 15 -10.36 6.69 -25.26
C GLY A 15 -10.02 5.55 -24.29
N GLY A 16 -10.93 4.58 -24.10
CA GLY A 16 -10.65 3.35 -23.37
C GLY A 16 -9.56 2.53 -24.07
N LYS A 17 -8.92 1.63 -23.33
CA LYS A 17 -7.81 0.81 -23.83
C LYS A 17 -8.15 -0.65 -23.68
N TYR A 18 -7.75 -1.43 -24.66
CA TYR A 18 -8.00 -2.85 -24.70
C TYR A 18 -6.75 -3.60 -25.14
N TRP A 19 -6.46 -4.72 -24.47
CA TRP A 19 -5.48 -5.68 -24.93
C TRP A 19 -5.90 -7.08 -24.50
N GLU A 20 -5.32 -8.10 -25.14
CA GLU A 20 -5.60 -9.50 -24.83
C GLU A 20 -4.34 -10.34 -24.95
N HIS A 21 -4.33 -11.48 -24.26
CA HIS A 21 -3.24 -12.44 -24.32
C HIS A 21 -3.78 -13.86 -24.10
N THR A 22 -3.09 -14.85 -24.67
CA THR A 22 -3.39 -16.27 -24.43
C THR A 22 -2.29 -16.86 -23.58
N TYR A 23 -2.61 -17.20 -22.34
CA TYR A 23 -1.74 -17.96 -21.45
C TYR A 23 -1.99 -19.46 -21.63
N GLU A 24 -1.17 -20.30 -21.00
CA GLU A 24 -1.30 -21.75 -21.10
C GLU A 24 -2.69 -22.25 -20.68
N LYS A 25 -3.24 -21.72 -19.58
CA LYS A 25 -4.51 -22.19 -18.97
C LYS A 25 -5.73 -21.31 -19.25
N PHE A 26 -5.55 -20.10 -19.75
CA PHE A 26 -6.65 -19.17 -19.97
C PHE A 26 -6.37 -18.13 -21.06
N PHE A 27 -7.43 -17.72 -21.73
CA PHE A 27 -7.50 -16.49 -22.51
C PHE A 27 -7.81 -15.33 -21.57
N LEU A 28 -7.09 -14.23 -21.73
CA LEU A 28 -7.32 -13.00 -20.99
C LEU A 28 -7.65 -11.87 -21.95
N LYS A 29 -8.69 -11.10 -21.62
CA LYS A 29 -8.91 -9.76 -22.16
C LYS A 29 -8.86 -8.76 -21.02
N VAL A 30 -8.28 -7.61 -21.28
CA VAL A 30 -8.18 -6.51 -20.33
C VAL A 30 -8.78 -5.28 -20.97
N TYR A 31 -9.85 -4.77 -20.36
CA TYR A 31 -10.45 -3.51 -20.72
C TYR A 31 -10.17 -2.48 -19.62
N VAL A 32 -9.42 -1.43 -19.98
CA VAL A 32 -9.17 -0.26 -19.14
C VAL A 32 -10.10 0.85 -19.62
N PRO A 33 -11.18 1.16 -18.87
CA PRO A 33 -12.12 2.19 -19.30
C PRO A 33 -11.46 3.57 -19.40
N ALA A 34 -12.00 4.43 -20.26
CA ALA A 34 -11.60 5.83 -20.28
C ALA A 34 -11.84 6.47 -18.90
N SER A 35 -10.84 7.18 -18.38
CA SER A 35 -10.93 7.88 -17.10
C SER A 35 -10.31 9.26 -17.20
N THR A 36 -10.81 10.19 -16.38
CA THR A 36 -10.20 11.51 -16.16
C THR A 36 -9.13 11.48 -15.08
N ILE A 37 -8.95 10.35 -14.38
CA ILE A 37 -7.93 10.16 -13.36
C ILE A 37 -6.57 10.05 -14.03
N ASP A 38 -5.62 10.84 -13.54
CA ASP A 38 -4.21 10.68 -13.86
C ASP A 38 -3.63 9.58 -12.97
N GLY A 39 -3.80 8.31 -13.36
CA GLY A 39 -3.44 7.15 -12.54
C GLY A 39 -1.93 7.02 -12.26
N GLU A 40 -1.09 7.53 -13.16
CA GLU A 40 0.37 7.57 -12.97
C GLU A 40 0.75 8.48 -11.79
N ALA A 41 -0.01 9.56 -11.56
CA ALA A 41 0.13 10.41 -10.39
C ALA A 41 -0.69 9.91 -9.18
N LEU A 42 -1.92 9.45 -9.40
CA LEU A 42 -2.85 8.98 -8.36
C LEU A 42 -2.99 7.47 -8.42
N ASN A 43 -2.04 6.77 -7.80
CA ASN A 43 -1.99 5.32 -7.84
C ASN A 43 -2.94 4.69 -6.81
N TYR A 44 -4.15 4.32 -7.24
CA TYR A 44 -5.13 3.60 -6.41
C TYR A 44 -4.84 2.10 -6.24
N THR A 45 -3.68 1.60 -6.70
CA THR A 45 -3.23 0.22 -6.44
C THR A 45 -3.33 -0.05 -4.92
N PHE A 46 -3.61 -1.29 -4.52
CA PHE A 46 -4.00 -1.72 -3.16
C PHE A 46 -5.46 -1.48 -2.77
N ARG A 47 -6.11 -0.42 -3.26
CA ARG A 47 -7.52 -0.13 -2.98
C ARG A 47 -8.44 -0.39 -4.18
N ALA A 48 -7.90 -0.37 -5.39
CA ALA A 48 -8.63 -0.73 -6.58
C ALA A 48 -9.07 -2.21 -6.54
N PRO A 49 -10.34 -2.52 -6.86
CA PRO A 49 -10.79 -3.90 -6.99
C PRO A 49 -10.16 -4.57 -8.21
N MET A 50 -9.94 -5.87 -8.14
CA MET A 50 -9.59 -6.70 -9.29
C MET A 50 -10.89 -7.31 -9.85
N LEU A 51 -11.60 -6.53 -10.66
CA LEU A 51 -12.86 -6.91 -11.27
C LEU A 51 -12.62 -7.99 -12.33
N THR A 52 -13.01 -9.22 -12.04
CA THR A 52 -12.69 -10.38 -12.87
C THR A 52 -13.96 -11.11 -13.30
N VAL A 53 -14.30 -10.98 -14.58
CA VAL A 53 -15.42 -11.66 -15.21
C VAL A 53 -14.93 -13.00 -15.76
N LEU A 54 -15.45 -14.10 -15.22
CA LEU A 54 -15.26 -15.42 -15.80
C LEU A 54 -16.34 -15.61 -16.88
N GLU A 55 -15.94 -15.51 -18.15
CA GLU A 55 -16.86 -15.52 -19.29
C GLU A 55 -17.57 -16.88 -19.39
N GLU A 56 -18.90 -16.96 -19.34
CA GLU A 56 -19.63 -18.25 -19.51
C GLU A 56 -19.29 -18.92 -20.85
N LYS A 57 -19.22 -18.09 -21.91
CA LYS A 57 -18.73 -18.44 -23.24
C LYS A 57 -17.73 -17.38 -23.66
N LYS A 58 -16.70 -17.79 -24.40
CA LYS A 58 -15.66 -16.87 -24.86
C LYS A 58 -16.28 -15.71 -25.64
N MET A 59 -16.16 -14.49 -25.10
CA MET A 59 -16.66 -13.27 -25.74
C MET A 59 -15.69 -12.80 -26.82
N SER A 60 -16.18 -12.06 -27.80
CA SER A 60 -15.38 -11.15 -28.62
C SER A 60 -14.96 -9.91 -27.81
N LYS A 61 -14.04 -9.12 -28.37
CA LYS A 61 -13.64 -7.83 -27.82
C LYS A 61 -14.85 -6.90 -27.64
N GLU A 62 -15.69 -6.80 -28.66
CA GLU A 62 -16.85 -5.90 -28.68
C GLU A 62 -17.90 -6.31 -27.63
N GLU A 63 -18.13 -7.61 -27.48
CA GLU A 63 -19.03 -8.15 -26.45
C GLU A 63 -18.50 -7.89 -25.03
N ALA A 64 -17.20 -8.10 -24.78
CA ALA A 64 -16.59 -7.85 -23.48
C ALA A 64 -16.67 -6.36 -23.08
N VAL A 65 -16.34 -5.45 -23.99
CA VAL A 65 -16.45 -4.00 -23.75
C VAL A 65 -17.90 -3.59 -23.53
N ALA A 66 -18.83 -4.10 -24.35
CA ALA A 66 -20.26 -3.82 -24.19
C ALA A 66 -20.78 -4.32 -22.83
N PHE A 67 -20.35 -5.52 -22.40
CA PHE A 67 -20.70 -6.08 -21.10
C PHE A 67 -20.19 -5.22 -19.95
N ALA A 68 -18.90 -4.83 -19.95
CA ALA A 68 -18.32 -3.98 -18.91
C ALA A 68 -19.07 -2.65 -18.77
N ASN A 69 -19.44 -2.04 -19.89
CA ASN A 69 -20.18 -0.78 -19.90
C ASN A 69 -21.63 -0.96 -19.42
N ALA A 70 -22.34 -1.98 -19.91
CA ALA A 70 -23.74 -2.21 -19.57
C ALA A 70 -23.94 -2.66 -18.11
N SER A 71 -23.02 -3.48 -17.59
CA SER A 71 -23.03 -3.93 -16.18
C SER A 71 -22.69 -2.80 -15.20
N GLY A 72 -21.97 -1.77 -15.67
CA GLY A 72 -21.43 -0.71 -14.81
C GLY A 72 -20.09 -1.05 -14.16
N LEU A 73 -19.51 -2.23 -14.44
CA LEU A 73 -18.16 -2.58 -13.98
C LEU A 73 -17.10 -1.63 -14.55
N ALA A 74 -17.29 -1.14 -15.78
CA ALA A 74 -16.41 -0.11 -16.36
C ALA A 74 -16.46 1.20 -15.57
N GLU A 75 -17.64 1.60 -15.06
CA GLU A 75 -17.78 2.81 -14.24
C GLU A 75 -17.05 2.65 -12.89
N ILE A 76 -17.12 1.46 -12.29
CA ILE A 76 -16.40 1.14 -11.05
C ILE A 76 -14.89 1.21 -11.28
N ALA A 77 -14.40 0.56 -12.35
CA ALA A 77 -12.98 0.56 -12.69
C ALA A 77 -12.43 1.96 -13.01
N ALA A 78 -13.18 2.76 -13.78
CA ALA A 78 -12.77 4.11 -14.17
C ALA A 78 -12.54 5.04 -12.97
N LYS A 79 -13.27 4.85 -11.86
CA LYS A 79 -13.19 5.69 -10.65
C LYS A 79 -11.91 5.50 -9.84
N VAL A 80 -11.14 4.46 -10.11
CA VAL A 80 -9.90 4.13 -9.39
C VAL A 80 -8.80 3.67 -10.35
N ASP A 81 -8.87 4.12 -11.61
CA ASP A 81 -7.92 3.78 -12.68
C ASP A 81 -7.61 2.27 -12.73
N SER A 82 -8.63 1.41 -12.68
CA SER A 82 -8.45 -0.04 -12.74
C SER A 82 -8.99 -0.63 -14.04
N SER A 83 -8.97 -1.96 -14.15
CA SER A 83 -9.38 -2.68 -15.36
C SER A 83 -10.51 -3.65 -15.04
N VAL A 84 -11.30 -3.98 -16.06
CA VAL A 84 -12.18 -5.16 -16.04
C VAL A 84 -11.46 -6.27 -16.81
N LEU A 85 -11.22 -7.39 -16.11
CA LEU A 85 -10.56 -8.56 -16.67
C LEU A 85 -11.62 -9.55 -17.13
N PHE A 86 -11.42 -10.15 -18.29
CA PHE A 86 -12.27 -11.22 -18.79
C PHE A 86 -11.45 -12.46 -19.05
N VAL A 87 -11.88 -13.59 -18.46
CA VAL A 87 -11.11 -14.83 -18.43
C VAL A 87 -11.95 -15.97 -18.97
N TYR A 88 -11.35 -16.79 -19.85
CA TYR A 88 -11.96 -18.01 -20.38
C TYR A 88 -10.91 -19.14 -20.46
N PRO A 89 -11.22 -20.39 -20.10
CA PRO A 89 -10.27 -21.51 -20.15
C PRO A 89 -9.76 -21.82 -21.56
N THR A 90 -8.52 -22.27 -21.67
CA THR A 90 -7.92 -22.76 -22.92
C THR A 90 -8.06 -24.28 -23.12
N CYS A 91 -8.37 -25.02 -22.06
CA CYS A 91 -8.53 -26.47 -22.14
C CYS A 91 -9.72 -26.87 -23.01
N GLU A 92 -9.59 -28.02 -23.67
CA GLU A 92 -10.71 -28.69 -24.31
C GLU A 92 -11.78 -29.01 -23.24
N GLY A 93 -13.06 -28.80 -23.55
CA GLY A 93 -14.15 -28.90 -22.56
C GLY A 93 -14.43 -27.62 -21.77
N GLY A 94 -13.57 -26.60 -21.85
CA GLY A 94 -13.83 -25.29 -21.24
C GLY A 94 -13.98 -25.36 -19.72
N TRP A 95 -15.04 -24.75 -19.17
CA TRP A 95 -15.26 -24.71 -17.71
C TRP A 95 -15.54 -26.07 -17.06
N GLU A 96 -16.00 -27.06 -17.83
CA GLU A 96 -16.25 -28.41 -17.30
C GLU A 96 -14.95 -29.11 -16.92
N GLU A 97 -13.85 -28.83 -17.64
CA GLU A 97 -12.54 -29.44 -17.46
C GLU A 97 -11.51 -28.51 -16.77
N ALA A 98 -11.89 -27.26 -16.48
CA ALA A 98 -11.03 -26.34 -15.76
C ALA A 98 -11.03 -26.63 -14.25
N ASP A 99 -9.85 -26.59 -13.63
CA ASP A 99 -9.64 -26.80 -12.19
C ASP A 99 -9.08 -25.53 -11.49
N GLU A 100 -8.84 -25.59 -10.18
CA GLU A 100 -8.31 -24.47 -9.40
C GLU A 100 -6.95 -23.94 -9.91
N THR A 101 -6.20 -24.74 -10.69
CA THR A 101 -4.89 -24.33 -11.20
C THR A 101 -5.01 -23.24 -12.27
N LEU A 102 -6.16 -23.11 -12.94
CA LEU A 102 -6.44 -21.97 -13.81
C LEU A 102 -6.44 -20.67 -13.01
N TYR A 103 -7.14 -20.63 -11.87
CA TYR A 103 -7.17 -19.45 -11.01
C TYR A 103 -5.79 -19.14 -10.42
N ALA A 104 -5.06 -20.17 -9.95
CA ALA A 104 -3.69 -19.99 -9.48
C ALA A 104 -2.76 -19.42 -10.58
N SER A 105 -2.92 -19.89 -11.82
CA SER A 105 -2.19 -19.36 -12.98
C SER A 105 -2.58 -17.93 -13.31
N LEU A 106 -3.86 -17.54 -13.16
CA LEU A 106 -4.31 -16.16 -13.35
C LEU A 106 -3.66 -15.23 -12.33
N ILE A 107 -3.72 -15.58 -11.03
CA ILE A 107 -3.16 -14.76 -9.96
C ILE A 107 -1.64 -14.60 -10.10
N ALA A 108 -0.94 -15.64 -10.56
CA ALA A 108 0.49 -15.56 -10.83
C ALA A 108 0.86 -14.49 -11.88
N GLU A 109 -0.05 -14.16 -12.80
CA GLU A 109 0.14 -13.17 -13.87
C GLU A 109 -0.40 -11.77 -13.52
N VAL A 110 -0.96 -11.61 -12.32
CA VAL A 110 -1.39 -10.32 -11.77
C VAL A 110 -0.32 -9.79 -10.84
N LYS A 111 0.03 -8.51 -11.03
CA LYS A 111 1.03 -7.83 -10.21
C LYS A 111 0.60 -6.41 -9.87
N MET A 112 1.20 -5.92 -8.80
CA MET A 112 1.05 -4.56 -8.31
C MET A 112 2.42 -3.91 -8.39
N ASN A 113 2.50 -2.79 -9.08
CA ASN A 113 3.73 -2.02 -9.18
C ASN A 113 3.39 -0.56 -9.52
N PRO A 114 4.12 0.43 -8.99
CA PRO A 114 3.95 1.82 -9.41
C PRO A 114 4.32 2.10 -10.87
N PHE A 115 5.16 1.26 -11.51
CA PHE A 115 5.50 1.37 -12.92
C PHE A 115 4.50 0.59 -13.77
N TYR A 116 3.46 1.29 -14.24
CA TYR A 116 2.43 0.69 -15.06
C TYR A 116 1.87 1.69 -16.07
N LYS A 117 1.28 1.17 -17.13
CA LYS A 117 0.53 1.94 -18.12
C LYS A 117 -0.44 1.04 -18.85
N ASP A 118 -1.63 1.55 -19.20
CA ASP A 118 -2.64 0.83 -19.98
C ASP A 118 -3.11 -0.48 -19.32
N GLY A 119 -3.12 -0.54 -17.98
CA GLY A 119 -3.45 -1.76 -17.22
C GLY A 119 -2.36 -2.83 -17.24
N ILE A 120 -1.15 -2.48 -17.71
CA ILE A 120 0.00 -3.38 -17.81
C ILE A 120 1.09 -2.88 -16.87
N VAL A 121 1.51 -3.73 -15.93
CA VAL A 121 2.66 -3.53 -15.05
C VAL A 121 3.93 -3.97 -15.77
N GLU A 122 4.99 -3.18 -15.62
CA GLU A 122 6.35 -3.55 -16.02
C GLU A 122 7.16 -3.89 -14.76
N ILE A 123 7.72 -5.10 -14.66
CA ILE A 123 8.57 -5.47 -13.54
C ILE A 123 10.03 -5.52 -13.97
N GLN A 124 10.86 -4.83 -13.20
CA GLN A 124 12.30 -5.01 -13.20
C GLN A 124 12.72 -5.48 -11.80
N ASN A 125 13.68 -6.40 -11.74
CA ASN A 125 14.25 -6.84 -10.49
C ASN A 125 14.88 -5.62 -9.79
N PHE A 126 14.49 -5.37 -8.54
CA PHE A 126 14.93 -4.19 -7.82
C PHE A 126 16.46 -4.10 -7.65
N PHE A 127 17.13 -5.24 -7.45
CA PHE A 127 18.57 -5.28 -7.20
C PHE A 127 19.39 -5.36 -8.48
N THR A 128 19.02 -6.23 -9.42
CA THR A 128 19.80 -6.47 -10.65
C THR A 128 19.40 -5.54 -11.79
N ARG A 129 18.24 -4.88 -11.69
CA ARG A 129 17.59 -4.10 -12.76
C ARG A 129 17.24 -4.94 -14.00
N GLU A 130 17.24 -6.26 -13.86
CA GLU A 130 16.87 -7.17 -14.92
C GLU A 130 15.36 -7.10 -15.18
N PHE A 131 14.96 -6.96 -16.43
CA PHE A 131 13.55 -7.00 -16.83
C PHE A 131 12.96 -8.40 -16.57
N GLN A 132 11.83 -8.46 -15.85
CA GLN A 132 11.18 -9.70 -15.42
C GLN A 132 9.88 -10.02 -16.20
N GLY A 133 9.41 -9.08 -17.03
CA GLY A 133 8.22 -9.26 -17.85
C GLY A 133 7.12 -8.22 -17.60
N TYR A 134 6.11 -8.30 -18.46
CA TYR A 134 4.86 -7.57 -18.37
C TYR A 134 3.77 -8.43 -17.71
N TYR A 135 2.97 -7.78 -16.87
CA TYR A 135 1.94 -8.42 -16.05
C TYR A 135 0.64 -7.61 -16.10
N VAL A 136 -0.47 -8.24 -15.77
CA VAL A 136 -1.75 -7.56 -15.57
C VAL A 136 -1.66 -6.72 -14.30
N ARG A 137 -2.09 -5.47 -14.34
CA ARG A 137 -2.23 -4.66 -13.12
C ARG A 137 -3.48 -5.09 -12.35
N GLY A 138 -3.31 -5.46 -11.08
CA GLY A 138 -4.45 -5.77 -10.20
C GLY A 138 -4.04 -6.06 -8.77
N ALA A 139 -4.93 -5.80 -7.81
CA ALA A 139 -4.73 -6.16 -6.41
C ALA A 139 -5.24 -7.58 -6.15
N ILE A 140 -4.34 -8.55 -6.08
CA ILE A 140 -4.68 -9.98 -5.99
C ILE A 140 -5.53 -10.35 -4.77
N PHE A 141 -5.36 -9.62 -3.67
CA PHE A 141 -6.13 -9.80 -2.44
C PHE A 141 -7.50 -9.10 -2.48
N ARG A 142 -7.82 -8.46 -3.59
CA ARG A 142 -9.14 -7.88 -3.90
C ARG A 142 -9.71 -8.50 -5.18
N ALA A 143 -9.44 -9.79 -5.39
CA ALA A 143 -10.01 -10.57 -6.47
C ALA A 143 -11.53 -10.71 -6.28
N ASP A 144 -12.26 -9.91 -7.07
CA ASP A 144 -13.71 -9.88 -7.14
C ASP A 144 -14.14 -10.70 -8.37
N LEU A 145 -14.56 -11.94 -8.15
CA LEU A 145 -14.91 -12.87 -9.22
C LEU A 145 -16.39 -12.78 -9.56
N TYR A 146 -16.71 -12.69 -10.86
CA TYR A 146 -18.08 -12.69 -11.39
C TYR A 146 -18.23 -13.87 -12.36
N GLY A 147 -18.98 -14.89 -11.95
CA GLY A 147 -19.26 -16.09 -12.75
C GLY A 147 -20.74 -16.26 -13.09
N TYR A 148 -21.00 -16.95 -14.20
CA TYR A 148 -22.32 -17.14 -14.80
C TYR A 148 -22.45 -18.56 -15.35
N GLY A 149 -23.54 -19.26 -15.01
CA GLY A 149 -23.79 -20.61 -15.53
C GLY A 149 -22.58 -21.52 -15.31
N ALA A 150 -22.00 -22.03 -16.40
CA ALA A 150 -20.83 -22.91 -16.35
C ALA A 150 -19.60 -22.30 -15.64
N SER A 151 -19.36 -20.99 -15.76
CA SER A 151 -18.25 -20.35 -15.06
C SER A 151 -18.55 -20.11 -13.57
N ALA A 152 -19.82 -19.93 -13.20
CA ALA A 152 -20.24 -19.94 -11.79
C ALA A 152 -20.08 -21.34 -11.19
N ASP A 153 -20.44 -22.38 -11.93
CA ASP A 153 -20.29 -23.77 -11.49
C ASP A 153 -18.81 -24.11 -11.23
N TYR A 154 -17.90 -23.60 -12.05
CA TYR A 154 -16.45 -23.69 -11.82
C TYR A 154 -16.06 -23.06 -10.48
N ILE A 155 -16.52 -21.83 -10.17
CA ILE A 155 -16.24 -21.18 -8.88
C ILE A 155 -16.77 -22.05 -7.73
N ALA A 156 -18.03 -22.49 -7.83
CA ALA A 156 -18.74 -23.23 -6.80
C ALA A 156 -18.11 -24.60 -6.48
N LYS A 157 -17.48 -25.24 -7.47
CA LYS A 157 -16.77 -26.52 -7.31
C LYS A 157 -15.35 -26.34 -6.77
N ASN A 158 -14.63 -25.33 -7.27
CA ASN A 158 -13.17 -25.32 -7.18
C ASN A 158 -12.60 -24.20 -6.29
N LEU A 159 -13.31 -23.09 -6.11
CA LEU A 159 -12.71 -21.87 -5.53
C LEU A 159 -13.20 -21.50 -4.13
N LEU A 160 -14.27 -22.13 -3.61
CA LEU A 160 -14.81 -21.84 -2.27
C LEU A 160 -14.06 -22.60 -1.16
N LYS A 161 -12.73 -22.62 -1.25
CA LYS A 161 -11.79 -23.33 -0.37
C LYS A 161 -10.49 -22.52 -0.23
N THR A 162 -9.61 -22.91 0.69
CA THR A 162 -8.28 -22.30 0.80
C THR A 162 -7.43 -22.66 -0.40
N LEU A 163 -6.89 -21.65 -1.10
CA LEU A 163 -6.07 -21.83 -2.29
C LEU A 163 -4.65 -21.31 -2.07
N GLN A 164 -3.65 -22.06 -2.53
CA GLN A 164 -2.24 -21.69 -2.45
C GLN A 164 -1.70 -21.36 -3.85
N GLY A 165 -0.81 -20.38 -3.94
CA GLY A 165 -0.17 -19.98 -5.19
C GLY A 165 0.84 -18.86 -4.98
N GLU A 166 1.14 -18.11 -6.04
CA GLU A 166 2.03 -16.95 -5.97
C GLU A 166 1.26 -15.71 -5.46
N TYR A 167 1.53 -15.29 -4.24
CA TYR A 167 0.98 -14.07 -3.63
C TYR A 167 1.89 -12.85 -3.91
N LEU A 168 1.79 -11.78 -3.11
CA LEU A 168 2.51 -10.51 -3.33
C LEU A 168 4.03 -10.64 -3.29
N TRP A 169 4.55 -11.45 -2.38
CA TRP A 169 5.99 -11.54 -2.09
C TRP A 169 6.54 -12.98 -2.20
N GLY A 170 5.80 -13.84 -2.90
CA GLY A 170 6.12 -15.25 -3.08
C GLY A 170 4.96 -16.17 -2.71
N PRO A 171 5.23 -17.46 -2.47
CA PRO A 171 4.21 -18.45 -2.19
C PRO A 171 3.34 -18.06 -0.99
N GLY A 172 2.03 -18.17 -1.15
CA GLY A 172 1.08 -17.85 -0.11
C GLY A 172 -0.35 -18.12 -0.53
N GLU A 173 -1.26 -17.67 0.32
CA GLU A 173 -2.67 -17.93 0.12
C GLU A 173 -3.30 -16.91 -0.85
N ILE A 174 -3.94 -17.42 -1.91
CA ILE A 174 -4.48 -16.61 -3.02
C ILE A 174 -6.02 -16.65 -3.10
N THR A 175 -6.69 -17.19 -2.08
CA THR A 175 -8.14 -17.34 -2.03
C THR A 175 -8.86 -16.04 -2.44
N PRO A 176 -9.87 -16.08 -3.32
CA PRO A 176 -10.60 -14.88 -3.72
C PRO A 176 -11.28 -14.22 -2.52
N ALA A 177 -11.35 -12.88 -2.53
CA ALA A 177 -12.01 -12.12 -1.48
C ALA A 177 -13.54 -12.18 -1.62
N MET A 178 -14.03 -12.17 -2.86
CA MET A 178 -15.46 -12.15 -3.17
C MET A 178 -15.76 -12.96 -4.44
N CYS A 179 -16.84 -13.74 -4.39
CA CYS A 179 -17.38 -14.52 -5.50
C CYS A 179 -18.87 -14.18 -5.72
N SER A 180 -19.17 -13.56 -6.86
CA SER A 180 -20.52 -13.41 -7.39
C SER A 180 -20.83 -14.56 -8.34
N MET A 181 -21.85 -15.35 -8.02
CA MET A 181 -22.21 -16.56 -8.76
C MET A 181 -23.67 -16.47 -9.19
N GLU A 182 -23.89 -16.48 -10.51
CA GLU A 182 -25.21 -16.36 -11.11
C GLU A 182 -25.61 -17.61 -11.90
N ARG A 183 -26.85 -18.09 -11.73
CA ARG A 183 -27.44 -19.24 -12.45
C ARG A 183 -26.65 -20.54 -12.32
N LEU A 184 -26.26 -20.91 -11.11
CA LEU A 184 -25.62 -22.18 -10.79
C LEU A 184 -26.50 -23.37 -11.19
N SER A 185 -25.88 -24.38 -11.80
CA SER A 185 -26.49 -25.68 -12.10
C SER A 185 -26.03 -26.79 -11.14
N VAL A 186 -25.01 -26.50 -10.32
CA VAL A 186 -24.46 -27.43 -9.33
C VAL A 186 -24.63 -26.92 -7.90
N ILE A 187 -24.63 -27.85 -6.95
CA ILE A 187 -24.59 -27.51 -5.53
C ILE A 187 -23.15 -27.10 -5.16
N PRO A 188 -22.93 -25.89 -4.63
CA PRO A 188 -21.61 -25.43 -4.21
C PRO A 188 -20.96 -26.31 -3.13
N ASN A 189 -19.66 -26.56 -3.27
CA ASN A 189 -18.85 -27.20 -2.23
C ASN A 189 -18.13 -26.11 -1.42
N VAL A 190 -18.78 -25.64 -0.35
CA VAL A 190 -18.25 -24.54 0.46
C VAL A 190 -17.42 -25.06 1.63
N GLU A 191 -16.10 -25.09 1.47
CA GLU A 191 -15.14 -25.48 2.51
C GLU A 191 -14.75 -24.29 3.40
N ARG A 192 -14.69 -23.09 2.82
CA ARG A 192 -14.31 -21.87 3.52
C ARG A 192 -15.49 -20.89 3.64
N LYS A 193 -15.73 -20.39 4.86
CA LYS A 193 -16.99 -19.67 5.22
C LYS A 193 -16.89 -18.14 5.29
N ASP A 194 -15.69 -17.57 5.30
CA ASP A 194 -15.45 -16.12 5.40
C ASP A 194 -15.40 -15.41 4.02
N ILE A 195 -15.31 -16.15 2.91
CA ILE A 195 -15.37 -15.58 1.54
C ILE A 195 -16.68 -14.81 1.34
N GLY A 196 -16.60 -13.62 0.73
CA GLY A 196 -17.80 -12.87 0.35
C GLY A 196 -18.56 -13.57 -0.78
N ILE A 197 -19.82 -13.95 -0.55
CA ILE A 197 -20.65 -14.65 -1.54
C ILE A 197 -21.83 -13.79 -1.93
N LEU A 198 -21.92 -13.47 -3.23
CA LEU A 198 -23.10 -12.89 -3.85
C LEU A 198 -23.78 -13.95 -4.72
N SER A 199 -24.88 -14.51 -4.23
CA SER A 199 -25.67 -15.54 -4.92
C SER A 199 -26.83 -14.88 -5.67
N VAL A 200 -26.83 -14.96 -7.00
CA VAL A 200 -27.81 -14.27 -7.85
C VAL A 200 -28.60 -15.27 -8.70
N ALA A 201 -29.93 -15.14 -8.71
CA ALA A 201 -30.83 -15.95 -9.54
C ALA A 201 -30.62 -17.48 -9.38
N ASN A 202 -30.18 -17.91 -8.20
CA ASN A 202 -29.91 -19.31 -7.88
C ASN A 202 -31.13 -19.97 -7.23
N SER A 203 -31.25 -21.30 -7.41
CA SER A 203 -32.34 -22.07 -6.80
C SER A 203 -32.27 -22.04 -5.27
N ALA A 204 -33.41 -22.29 -4.62
CA ALA A 204 -33.45 -22.41 -3.16
C ALA A 204 -32.52 -23.52 -2.64
N GLU A 205 -32.35 -24.60 -3.40
CA GLU A 205 -31.44 -25.71 -3.06
C GLU A 205 -29.97 -25.26 -3.10
N VAL A 206 -29.57 -24.53 -4.14
CA VAL A 206 -28.22 -23.93 -4.23
C VAL A 206 -28.00 -22.95 -3.08
N ASN A 207 -28.96 -22.05 -2.81
CA ASN A 207 -28.85 -21.06 -1.75
C ASN A 207 -28.73 -21.72 -0.36
N ALA A 208 -29.34 -22.89 -0.15
CA ALA A 208 -29.20 -23.64 1.09
C ALA A 208 -27.75 -24.13 1.34
N ALA A 209 -26.96 -24.37 0.29
CA ALA A 209 -25.56 -24.77 0.43
C ALA A 209 -24.65 -23.65 0.97
N PHE A 210 -25.06 -22.40 0.79
CA PHE A 210 -24.37 -21.24 1.36
C PHE A 210 -24.76 -20.97 2.83
N ALA A 211 -25.65 -21.77 3.42
CA ALA A 211 -26.00 -21.62 4.83
C ALA A 211 -24.75 -21.70 5.73
N GLY A 212 -24.63 -20.75 6.65
CA GLY A 212 -23.49 -20.64 7.57
C GLY A 212 -22.25 -19.96 7.00
N CYS A 213 -22.28 -19.44 5.76
CA CYS A 213 -21.26 -18.49 5.31
C CYS A 213 -21.42 -17.16 6.05
N GLU A 214 -20.32 -16.58 6.49
CA GLU A 214 -20.30 -15.35 7.28
C GLU A 214 -20.75 -14.13 6.46
N ASN A 215 -20.42 -14.15 5.17
CA ASN A 215 -20.60 -13.03 4.25
C ASN A 215 -21.45 -13.46 3.06
N LEU A 216 -22.78 -13.43 3.20
CA LEU A 216 -23.70 -13.87 2.15
C LEU A 216 -24.72 -12.78 1.80
N LEU A 217 -24.86 -12.52 0.50
CA LEU A 217 -25.96 -11.74 -0.08
C LEU A 217 -26.66 -12.59 -1.15
N VAL A 218 -27.96 -12.82 -0.98
CA VAL A 218 -28.80 -13.55 -1.94
C VAL A 218 -29.74 -12.59 -2.64
N LYS A 219 -29.81 -12.65 -3.97
CA LYS A 219 -30.66 -11.76 -4.80
C LYS A 219 -31.29 -12.50 -5.97
N ASP A 220 -32.44 -12.00 -6.44
CA ASP A 220 -33.09 -12.51 -7.65
C ASP A 220 -32.45 -11.98 -8.94
N ALA A 221 -31.86 -10.78 -8.90
CA ALA A 221 -31.20 -10.14 -10.03
C ALA A 221 -29.98 -9.31 -9.57
N ALA A 222 -28.95 -9.27 -10.41
CA ALA A 222 -27.76 -8.48 -10.17
C ALA A 222 -28.02 -6.99 -10.40
N ASP A 223 -27.43 -6.16 -9.55
CA ASP A 223 -27.22 -4.74 -9.81
C ASP A 223 -25.76 -4.47 -9.46
N TYR A 224 -24.84 -4.71 -10.39
CA TYR A 224 -23.41 -4.74 -10.06
C TYR A 224 -22.91 -3.43 -9.45
N LYS A 225 -23.52 -2.28 -9.77
CA LYS A 225 -23.14 -1.01 -9.16
C LYS A 225 -23.58 -0.91 -7.71
N ALA A 226 -24.85 -1.24 -7.43
CA ALA A 226 -25.36 -1.26 -6.07
C ALA A 226 -24.71 -2.36 -5.23
N ASP A 227 -24.52 -3.54 -5.81
CA ASP A 227 -23.90 -4.70 -5.18
C ASP A 227 -22.44 -4.39 -4.87
N PHE A 228 -21.72 -3.73 -5.79
CA PHE A 228 -20.36 -3.31 -5.52
C PHE A 228 -20.30 -2.33 -4.34
N LYS A 229 -21.12 -1.28 -4.38
CA LYS A 229 -21.16 -0.25 -3.34
C LYS A 229 -21.52 -0.82 -1.98
N ASN A 230 -22.54 -1.66 -1.90
CA ASN A 230 -23.16 -2.03 -0.63
C ASN A 230 -22.62 -3.34 -0.05
N PHE A 231 -21.97 -4.17 -0.87
CA PHE A 231 -21.53 -5.50 -0.45
C PHE A 231 -20.09 -5.82 -0.88
N VAL A 232 -19.76 -5.79 -2.17
CA VAL A 232 -18.47 -6.31 -2.67
C VAL A 232 -17.28 -5.49 -2.20
N ARG A 233 -17.35 -4.16 -2.29
CA ARG A 233 -16.19 -3.26 -2.16
C ARG A 233 -15.40 -3.39 -0.85
N LYS A 234 -15.98 -4.00 0.18
CA LYS A 234 -15.40 -4.09 1.51
C LYS A 234 -14.43 -5.27 1.67
N PHE A 235 -14.54 -6.32 0.85
CA PHE A 235 -13.77 -7.55 1.10
C PHE A 235 -12.32 -7.44 0.66
N LYS A 236 -11.40 -7.92 1.50
CA LYS A 236 -9.97 -7.96 1.26
C LYS A 236 -9.39 -9.24 1.86
N MET A 237 -8.85 -10.15 1.04
CA MET A 237 -8.19 -11.38 1.52
C MET A 237 -6.70 -11.13 1.77
N TRP A 238 -6.37 -10.56 2.91
CA TRP A 238 -5.01 -10.14 3.24
C TRP A 238 -4.22 -11.28 3.90
N CYS A 239 -3.23 -11.83 3.19
CA CYS A 239 -2.38 -12.92 3.68
C CYS A 239 -3.18 -14.10 4.27
N GLY A 240 -4.27 -14.48 3.60
CA GLY A 240 -5.18 -15.55 4.01
C GLY A 240 -6.18 -15.19 5.11
N LYS A 241 -6.24 -13.94 5.56
CA LYS A 241 -7.24 -13.44 6.50
C LYS A 241 -8.23 -12.54 5.78
N MET A 242 -9.53 -12.80 5.98
CA MET A 242 -10.56 -11.86 5.54
C MET A 242 -10.50 -10.59 6.39
N GLU A 243 -10.23 -9.47 5.73
CA GLU A 243 -10.24 -8.12 6.28
C GLU A 243 -11.31 -7.27 5.58
N TYR A 244 -11.69 -6.17 6.21
CA TYR A 244 -12.72 -5.26 5.71
C TYR A 244 -12.16 -3.86 5.48
N GLU A 245 -12.36 -3.37 4.27
CA GLU A 245 -12.04 -2.00 3.90
C GLU A 245 -13.01 -1.00 4.57
N PRO A 246 -12.51 0.15 5.04
CA PRO A 246 -13.35 1.12 5.75
C PRO A 246 -14.37 1.79 4.85
N ASP A 247 -15.55 2.06 5.43
CA ASP A 247 -16.55 2.96 4.84
C ASP A 247 -16.36 4.37 5.39
N PHE A 248 -15.56 5.18 4.70
CA PHE A 248 -15.26 6.54 5.13
C PHE A 248 -16.48 7.46 5.19
N GLU A 249 -17.52 7.20 4.39
CA GLU A 249 -18.76 7.97 4.50
C GLU A 249 -19.41 7.74 5.87
N ALA A 250 -19.51 6.47 6.29
CA ALA A 250 -20.05 6.07 7.58
C ALA A 250 -19.16 6.48 8.76
N LEU A 251 -17.84 6.49 8.59
CA LEU A 251 -16.87 6.94 9.59
C LEU A 251 -16.80 8.47 9.71
N GLY A 252 -17.45 9.22 8.82
CA GLY A 252 -17.34 10.68 8.80
C GLY A 252 -15.94 11.16 8.40
N MET A 253 -15.26 10.43 7.54
CA MET A 253 -13.93 10.76 7.00
C MET A 253 -14.00 11.22 5.55
N ASN A 254 -13.00 11.99 5.14
CA ASN A 254 -12.72 12.34 3.76
C ASN A 254 -11.50 11.56 3.26
N GLU A 255 -11.59 11.07 2.02
CA GLU A 255 -10.46 10.68 1.18
C GLU A 255 -10.41 11.72 0.05
N ASP A 256 -9.40 12.58 0.04
CA ASP A 256 -9.26 13.70 -0.88
C ASP A 256 -7.96 13.55 -1.71
N PRO A 257 -8.04 12.99 -2.93
CA PRO A 257 -6.90 12.86 -3.82
C PRO A 257 -6.54 14.21 -4.46
N GLY A 258 -5.26 14.50 -4.58
CA GLY A 258 -4.78 15.72 -5.21
C GLY A 258 -3.49 15.55 -6.00
N ILE A 259 -3.27 16.46 -6.94
CA ILE A 259 -2.05 16.52 -7.74
C ILE A 259 -1.48 17.93 -7.63
N VAL A 260 -0.19 18.02 -7.34
CA VAL A 260 0.58 19.26 -7.36
C VAL A 260 1.55 19.22 -8.55
N THR A 261 1.60 20.29 -9.33
CA THR A 261 2.71 20.50 -10.26
C THR A 261 3.85 21.19 -9.51
N VAL A 262 4.98 20.53 -9.36
CA VAL A 262 6.19 21.09 -8.74
C VAL A 262 7.19 21.49 -9.80
N LYS A 263 8.00 22.51 -9.51
CA LYS A 263 9.20 22.78 -10.30
C LYS A 263 10.22 21.71 -9.97
N THR A 264 10.74 21.05 -11.00
CA THR A 264 11.77 20.03 -10.81
C THR A 264 13.00 20.69 -10.19
N SER A 265 13.45 20.18 -9.05
CA SER A 265 14.55 20.75 -8.31
C SER A 265 15.91 20.35 -8.93
N PRO A 266 16.94 21.20 -8.83
CA PRO A 266 18.27 20.90 -9.40
C PRO A 266 18.94 19.64 -8.81
N ASP A 267 18.51 19.21 -7.63
CA ASP A 267 18.97 17.99 -6.97
C ASP A 267 18.12 16.75 -7.29
N ASN A 268 17.12 16.85 -8.18
CA ASN A 268 16.39 15.68 -8.66
C ASN A 268 17.29 14.82 -9.57
N ARG A 269 17.54 13.59 -9.13
CA ARG A 269 18.34 12.58 -9.84
C ARG A 269 17.50 11.39 -10.33
N GLY A 270 16.19 11.44 -10.10
CA GLY A 270 15.24 10.38 -10.45
C GLY A 270 14.70 10.55 -11.87
N MET A 271 13.50 10.01 -12.09
CA MET A 271 12.84 9.99 -13.40
C MET A 271 12.66 11.38 -14.02
N TYR A 272 12.49 12.42 -13.20
CA TYR A 272 12.19 13.77 -13.66
C TYR A 272 13.42 14.66 -13.84
N LYS A 273 14.63 14.10 -13.73
CA LYS A 273 15.87 14.86 -13.97
C LYS A 273 15.80 15.60 -15.32
N ASP A 274 16.26 16.84 -15.33
CA ASP A 274 16.31 17.74 -16.51
C ASP A 274 14.94 18.19 -17.07
N THR A 275 13.83 17.75 -16.47
CA THR A 275 12.51 18.33 -16.76
C THR A 275 12.36 19.70 -16.09
N LYS A 276 11.44 20.54 -16.58
CA LYS A 276 11.15 21.85 -15.97
C LYS A 276 10.25 21.74 -14.75
N GLU A 277 9.22 20.92 -14.86
CA GLU A 277 8.19 20.69 -13.85
C GLU A 277 7.61 19.29 -14.05
N HIS A 278 7.05 18.72 -13.00
CA HIS A 278 6.36 17.44 -13.04
C HIS A 278 5.23 17.38 -12.01
N LYS A 279 4.37 16.37 -12.15
CA LYS A 279 3.23 16.15 -11.27
C LYS A 279 3.62 15.25 -10.10
N VAL A 280 3.14 15.61 -8.92
CA VAL A 280 3.23 14.80 -7.69
C VAL A 280 1.81 14.57 -7.19
N GLY A 281 1.37 13.31 -7.19
CA GLY A 281 0.10 12.94 -6.61
C GLY A 281 0.21 12.70 -5.11
N TYR A 282 -0.91 12.89 -4.42
CA TYR A 282 -1.04 12.58 -3.00
C TYR A 282 -2.48 12.20 -2.67
N PHE A 283 -2.66 11.53 -1.54
CA PHE A 283 -3.96 11.23 -0.95
C PHE A 283 -4.02 11.82 0.45
N ALA A 284 -5.03 12.66 0.69
CA ALA A 284 -5.28 13.26 1.99
C ALA A 284 -6.44 12.55 2.70
N TYR A 285 -6.26 12.28 3.99
CA TYR A 285 -7.25 11.65 4.86
C TYR A 285 -7.43 12.49 6.12
N TYR A 286 -8.67 12.76 6.48
CA TYR A 286 -9.04 13.58 7.64
C TYR A 286 -10.51 13.39 7.99
N ASN A 287 -10.88 13.61 9.25
CA ASN A 287 -12.29 13.64 9.66
C ASN A 287 -13.00 14.85 9.04
N LYS A 288 -14.30 14.73 8.77
CA LYS A 288 -15.10 15.83 8.17
C LYS A 288 -15.10 17.10 9.00
N ASP A 289 -14.91 16.98 10.31
CA ASP A 289 -14.84 18.05 11.31
C ASP A 289 -13.39 18.46 11.65
N ALA A 290 -12.37 17.94 10.95
CA ALA A 290 -10.95 18.12 11.32
C ALA A 290 -10.51 19.58 11.43
N PHE A 291 -11.22 20.50 10.75
CA PHE A 291 -10.89 21.93 10.72
C PHE A 291 -11.90 22.81 11.48
N ASP A 292 -12.93 22.22 12.09
CA ASP A 292 -14.03 22.97 12.74
C ASP A 292 -13.55 23.73 13.97
N ASN A 293 -12.51 23.22 14.64
CA ASN A 293 -11.90 23.81 15.83
C ASN A 293 -10.59 24.56 15.54
N GLY A 294 -10.36 24.95 14.29
CA GLY A 294 -9.17 25.68 13.85
C GLY A 294 -8.20 24.83 13.03
N PRO A 295 -6.95 25.29 12.85
CA PRO A 295 -5.97 24.58 12.04
C PRO A 295 -5.63 23.19 12.61
N ALA A 296 -5.56 22.18 11.75
CA ALA A 296 -5.28 20.80 12.15
C ALA A 296 -3.79 20.46 12.01
N PRO A 297 -3.22 19.60 12.89
CA PRO A 297 -1.89 19.04 12.67
C PRO A 297 -1.81 18.31 11.33
N LEU A 298 -0.62 18.30 10.72
CA LEU A 298 -0.34 17.58 9.48
C LEU A 298 0.68 16.46 9.73
N MET A 299 0.39 15.25 9.27
CA MET A 299 1.35 14.16 9.12
C MET A 299 1.56 13.88 7.62
N ILE A 300 2.77 14.11 7.11
CA ILE A 300 3.17 13.76 5.74
C ILE A 300 3.70 12.32 5.73
N GLY A 301 3.11 11.46 4.88
CA GLY A 301 3.44 10.03 4.80
C GLY A 301 4.21 9.64 3.54
N PHE A 302 5.28 8.85 3.70
CA PHE A 302 6.08 8.30 2.60
C PHE A 302 6.09 6.77 2.60
N HIS A 303 5.62 6.14 1.51
CA HIS A 303 5.44 4.68 1.43
C HIS A 303 6.74 3.90 1.12
N GLY A 304 6.71 2.57 1.19
CA GLY A 304 7.83 1.71 0.78
C GLY A 304 8.03 1.69 -0.74
N GLY A 305 9.24 1.38 -1.22
CA GLY A 305 9.59 1.53 -2.65
C GLY A 305 8.88 0.57 -3.60
N GLY A 306 8.51 -0.61 -3.12
CA GLY A 306 7.72 -1.60 -3.88
C GLY A 306 6.21 -1.42 -3.78
N ASP A 307 5.75 -0.47 -2.95
CA ASP A 307 4.34 -0.28 -2.64
C ASP A 307 3.82 1.08 -3.18
N SER A 308 2.77 1.62 -2.56
CA SER A 308 2.15 2.90 -2.91
C SER A 308 1.66 3.63 -1.66
N SER A 309 1.22 4.87 -1.81
CA SER A 309 0.55 5.65 -0.75
C SER A 309 -0.60 4.89 -0.09
N MET A 310 -1.32 4.07 -0.86
CA MET A 310 -2.41 3.23 -0.39
C MET A 310 -1.93 2.13 0.58
N TYR A 311 -0.75 1.54 0.37
CA TYR A 311 -0.20 0.57 1.33
C TYR A 311 0.07 1.23 2.68
N LEU A 312 0.79 2.36 2.68
CA LEU A 312 1.10 3.08 3.92
C LEU A 312 -0.17 3.52 4.64
N THR A 313 -1.18 3.93 3.88
CA THR A 313 -2.46 4.34 4.45
C THR A 313 -3.20 3.15 5.07
N PHE A 314 -3.50 2.12 4.28
CA PHE A 314 -4.46 1.05 4.63
C PHE A 314 -3.84 -0.18 5.27
N VAL A 315 -2.61 -0.54 4.91
CA VAL A 315 -1.92 -1.70 5.48
C VAL A 315 -1.14 -1.31 6.72
N ALA A 316 -0.41 -0.19 6.68
CA ALA A 316 0.26 0.31 7.89
C ALA A 316 -0.69 1.07 8.83
N GLY A 317 -1.93 1.34 8.42
CA GLY A 317 -3.02 1.79 9.28
C GLY A 317 -3.00 3.27 9.66
N TRP A 318 -2.32 4.12 8.88
CA TRP A 318 -2.29 5.57 9.13
C TRP A 318 -3.68 6.23 9.05
N TRP A 319 -4.62 5.70 8.27
CA TRP A 319 -6.00 6.22 8.25
C TRP A 319 -6.68 6.06 9.61
N GLU A 320 -6.44 4.96 10.33
CA GLU A 320 -7.04 4.72 11.64
C GLU A 320 -6.46 5.65 12.69
N VAL A 321 -5.13 5.86 12.65
CA VAL A 321 -4.45 6.77 13.57
C VAL A 321 -4.93 8.21 13.31
N CYS A 322 -5.00 8.62 12.05
CA CYS A 322 -5.57 9.90 11.62
C CYS A 322 -7.00 10.10 12.14
N HIS A 323 -7.88 9.12 11.92
CA HIS A 323 -9.26 9.17 12.37
C HIS A 323 -9.38 9.33 13.89
N LYS A 324 -8.66 8.47 14.63
CA LYS A 324 -8.71 8.37 16.09
C LYS A 324 -8.21 9.63 16.79
N TYR A 325 -7.21 10.30 16.23
CA TYR A 325 -6.56 11.45 16.87
C TYR A 325 -6.85 12.81 16.22
N GLY A 326 -7.62 12.83 15.12
CA GLY A 326 -8.12 14.06 14.53
C GLY A 326 -7.04 14.97 13.92
N PHE A 327 -6.17 14.40 13.08
CA PHE A 327 -5.18 15.17 12.31
C PHE A 327 -5.35 14.95 10.81
N LEU A 328 -4.74 15.83 10.00
CA LEU A 328 -4.66 15.66 8.55
C LEU A 328 -3.49 14.73 8.21
N PHE A 329 -3.76 13.59 7.57
CA PHE A 329 -2.73 12.71 7.02
C PHE A 329 -2.65 12.90 5.51
N VAL A 330 -1.45 13.18 4.98
CA VAL A 330 -1.24 13.31 3.53
C VAL A 330 -0.13 12.36 3.10
N SER A 331 -0.49 11.30 2.37
CA SER A 331 0.49 10.37 1.82
C SER A 331 0.88 10.78 0.40
N ILE A 332 2.17 11.01 0.17
CA ILE A 332 2.71 11.40 -1.14
C ILE A 332 3.01 10.14 -1.96
N GLU A 333 2.46 10.07 -3.17
CA GLU A 333 2.65 8.96 -4.09
C GLU A 333 3.97 9.09 -4.86
N ASN A 334 4.62 7.95 -5.13
CA ASN A 334 5.86 7.87 -5.89
C ASN A 334 6.96 8.83 -5.39
N HIS A 335 7.00 9.10 -4.08
CA HIS A 335 7.93 10.05 -3.44
C HIS A 335 9.41 9.71 -3.70
N GLN A 336 9.72 8.48 -4.11
CA GLN A 336 11.04 8.05 -4.57
C GLN A 336 11.57 8.84 -5.78
N ASN A 337 10.70 9.46 -6.58
CA ASN A 337 11.07 10.38 -7.66
C ASN A 337 10.94 11.86 -7.29
N VAL A 338 10.58 12.16 -6.03
CA VAL A 338 10.35 13.50 -5.49
C VAL A 338 11.42 13.81 -4.46
N THR A 339 12.19 14.88 -4.68
CA THR A 339 13.23 15.29 -3.74
C THR A 339 12.63 15.89 -2.46
N ALA A 340 13.42 15.99 -1.39
CA ALA A 340 12.96 16.71 -0.19
C ALA A 340 12.61 18.18 -0.51
N THR A 341 13.37 18.82 -1.40
CA THR A 341 13.09 20.15 -1.94
C THR A 341 11.71 20.24 -2.61
N GLU A 342 11.33 19.24 -3.40
CA GLU A 342 10.03 19.17 -4.06
C GLU A 342 8.90 18.82 -3.08
N VAL A 343 9.16 18.02 -2.04
CA VAL A 343 8.20 17.80 -0.94
C VAL A 343 7.84 19.11 -0.25
N VAL A 344 8.79 20.03 -0.05
CA VAL A 344 8.49 21.37 0.49
C VAL A 344 7.58 22.17 -0.44
N GLN A 345 7.76 22.05 -1.76
CA GLN A 345 6.84 22.67 -2.73
C GLN A 345 5.44 22.07 -2.64
N VAL A 346 5.32 20.75 -2.47
CA VAL A 346 4.02 20.09 -2.23
C VAL A 346 3.39 20.63 -0.95
N TYR A 347 4.13 20.70 0.16
CA TYR A 347 3.65 21.28 1.41
C TYR A 347 3.15 22.73 1.26
N ASP A 348 3.85 23.55 0.47
CA ASP A 348 3.41 24.92 0.18
C ASP A 348 2.06 24.98 -0.53
N GLU A 349 1.76 24.03 -1.43
CA GLU A 349 0.44 23.92 -2.05
C GLU A 349 -0.60 23.31 -1.10
N LEU A 350 -0.23 22.35 -0.25
CA LEU A 350 -1.13 21.77 0.76
C LEU A 350 -1.65 22.86 1.72
N LYS A 351 -0.80 23.80 2.14
CA LYS A 351 -1.22 24.97 2.97
C LYS A 351 -2.27 25.85 2.32
N LYS A 352 -2.36 25.87 0.99
CA LYS A 352 -3.38 26.65 0.27
C LYS A 352 -4.71 25.90 0.18
N ARG A 353 -4.67 24.56 0.25
CA ARG A 353 -5.83 23.69 0.14
C ARG A 353 -6.46 23.36 1.49
N TYR A 354 -5.66 23.19 2.54
CA TYR A 354 -6.09 22.74 3.85
C TYR A 354 -5.72 23.74 4.95
N ASN A 355 -6.56 23.84 5.99
CA ASN A 355 -6.29 24.67 7.16
C ASN A 355 -5.28 23.97 8.09
N ILE A 356 -4.01 24.02 7.73
CA ILE A 356 -2.92 23.32 8.44
C ILE A 356 -2.36 24.17 9.57
N ASP A 357 -2.18 23.55 10.74
CA ASP A 357 -1.39 24.09 11.82
C ASP A 357 0.11 23.99 11.49
N THR A 358 0.69 25.13 11.07
CA THR A 358 2.09 25.20 10.63
C THR A 358 3.10 25.01 11.76
N THR A 359 2.69 24.97 13.04
CA THR A 359 3.58 24.65 14.17
C THR A 359 3.52 23.17 14.56
N ARG A 360 2.63 22.38 13.95
CA ARG A 360 2.45 20.94 14.18
C ARG A 360 2.45 20.16 12.86
N VAL A 361 3.56 20.28 12.14
CA VAL A 361 3.84 19.52 10.91
C VAL A 361 4.80 18.38 11.24
N TYR A 362 4.41 17.17 10.88
CA TYR A 362 5.16 15.95 11.12
C TYR A 362 5.38 15.18 9.81
N ALA A 363 6.34 14.26 9.82
CA ALA A 363 6.55 13.34 8.72
C ALA A 363 6.77 11.92 9.22
N SER A 364 6.32 10.92 8.48
CA SER A 364 6.58 9.51 8.76
C SER A 364 6.75 8.73 7.46
N GLY A 365 7.50 7.64 7.50
CA GLY A 365 7.62 6.77 6.35
C GLY A 365 8.22 5.42 6.65
N PHE A 366 7.88 4.46 5.79
CA PHE A 366 8.28 3.06 5.91
C PHE A 366 9.31 2.68 4.84
N SER A 367 10.35 1.92 5.21
CA SER A 367 11.34 1.39 4.26
C SER A 367 11.99 2.52 3.47
N MET A 368 11.92 2.55 2.13
CA MET A 368 12.36 3.71 1.33
C MET A 368 11.71 5.04 1.76
N GLY A 369 10.48 5.03 2.26
CA GLY A 369 9.83 6.19 2.87
C GLY A 369 10.48 6.64 4.18
N SER A 370 11.12 5.73 4.93
CA SER A 370 11.99 6.11 6.06
C SER A 370 13.20 6.88 5.55
N GLY A 371 13.75 6.50 4.39
CA GLY A 371 14.80 7.26 3.71
C GLY A 371 14.36 8.69 3.41
N LYS A 372 13.19 8.88 2.79
CA LYS A 372 12.63 10.22 2.57
C LYS A 372 12.40 10.97 3.87
N THR A 373 11.95 10.30 4.92
CA THR A 373 11.77 10.91 6.26
C THR A 373 13.11 11.37 6.84
N TRP A 374 14.18 10.59 6.70
CA TRP A 374 15.53 11.02 7.07
C TRP A 374 16.04 12.16 6.19
N ASP A 375 15.76 12.16 4.89
CA ASP A 375 16.10 13.29 4.00
C ASP A 375 15.43 14.58 4.53
N MET A 376 14.16 14.52 4.93
CA MET A 376 13.46 15.68 5.52
C MET A 376 14.12 16.16 6.82
N PHE A 377 14.52 15.24 7.72
CA PHE A 377 15.26 15.58 8.95
C PHE A 377 16.62 16.25 8.66
N GLN A 378 17.30 15.82 7.59
CA GLN A 378 18.63 16.30 7.23
C GLN A 378 18.57 17.60 6.41
N GLU A 379 17.60 17.77 5.53
CA GLU A 379 17.57 18.86 4.55
C GLU A 379 16.68 20.03 4.98
N TYR A 380 15.57 19.74 5.67
CA TYR A 380 14.56 20.74 6.05
C TYR A 380 14.09 20.58 7.50
N PRO A 381 15.01 20.53 8.49
CA PRO A 381 14.65 20.26 9.90
C PRO A 381 13.71 21.32 10.49
N GLU A 382 13.83 22.57 10.06
CA GLU A 382 13.03 23.72 10.53
C GLU A 382 11.56 23.64 10.11
N LEU A 383 11.18 22.71 9.23
CA LEU A 383 9.79 22.53 8.81
C LEU A 383 8.99 21.71 9.84
N PHE A 384 9.63 20.79 10.55
CA PHE A 384 8.93 19.74 11.28
C PHE A 384 8.96 19.93 12.79
N ALA A 385 7.81 19.71 13.42
CA ALA A 385 7.69 19.53 14.87
C ALA A 385 8.13 18.12 15.31
N GLY A 386 8.28 17.17 14.38
CA GLY A 386 8.83 15.86 14.65
C GLY A 386 8.72 14.89 13.47
N LEU A 387 9.53 13.83 13.46
CA LEU A 387 9.57 12.84 12.38
C LEU A 387 9.57 11.39 12.92
N ALA A 388 8.93 10.49 12.17
CA ALA A 388 8.84 9.06 12.49
C ALA A 388 9.34 8.15 11.33
N PRO A 389 10.65 8.02 11.15
CA PRO A 389 11.23 7.03 10.23
C PRO A 389 11.04 5.60 10.74
N HIS A 390 10.60 4.67 9.89
CA HIS A 390 10.34 3.27 10.23
C HIS A 390 11.05 2.27 9.31
N SER A 391 11.70 1.28 9.90
CA SER A 391 12.22 0.07 9.23
C SER A 391 13.23 0.32 8.11
N ALA A 392 13.97 1.42 8.18
CA ALA A 392 15.27 1.59 7.51
C ALA A 392 16.02 2.79 8.10
N LEU A 393 17.29 2.64 8.47
CA LEU A 393 18.10 3.75 8.99
C LEU A 393 18.74 4.60 7.89
N PHE A 394 19.09 3.97 6.75
CA PHE A 394 19.87 4.55 5.65
C PHE A 394 21.22 5.16 6.07
N PRO A 395 22.29 4.97 5.30
CA PRO A 395 23.57 5.54 5.64
C PRO A 395 23.53 7.08 5.53
N VAL A 396 24.18 7.75 6.50
CA VAL A 396 24.28 9.22 6.58
C VAL A 396 25.23 9.77 5.49
N ARG A 397 26.30 9.01 5.20
CA ARG A 397 27.22 9.26 4.08
C ARG A 397 26.88 8.35 2.92
N ASN A 398 26.99 8.86 1.68
CA ASN A 398 26.59 8.13 0.46
C ASN A 398 25.13 7.66 0.50
N ASN A 399 24.24 8.50 1.05
CA ASN A 399 22.80 8.26 1.04
C ASN A 399 22.34 7.97 -0.41
N PRO A 400 21.71 6.81 -0.67
CA PRO A 400 21.34 6.41 -2.03
C PRO A 400 20.17 7.21 -2.62
N PHE A 401 19.39 7.89 -1.78
CA PHE A 401 18.15 8.57 -2.18
C PHE A 401 18.17 10.08 -1.94
N GLY A 402 18.86 10.52 -0.89
CA GLY A 402 19.04 11.92 -0.57
C GLY A 402 20.48 12.36 -0.71
N MET A 403 20.78 13.45 -0.01
CA MET A 403 22.11 14.02 -0.02
C MET A 403 23.02 13.37 1.04
N SER A 404 24.34 13.50 0.86
CA SER A 404 25.34 13.02 1.82
C SER A 404 25.60 14.08 2.88
N ILE A 405 25.93 13.65 4.11
CA ILE A 405 26.29 14.52 5.26
C ILE A 405 27.39 15.55 5.01
N ASP A 406 28.20 15.32 3.99
CA ASP A 406 29.28 16.22 3.57
C ASP A 406 28.75 17.45 2.82
N ASP A 407 27.50 17.44 2.34
CA ASP A 407 26.87 18.63 1.75
C ASP A 407 26.58 19.69 2.83
N PRO A 408 26.89 20.98 2.56
CA PRO A 408 26.69 22.05 3.53
C PRO A 408 25.23 22.29 3.92
N ARG A 409 24.24 21.80 3.16
CA ARG A 409 22.81 21.91 3.50
C ARG A 409 22.39 20.95 4.62
N MET A 410 23.20 19.96 4.96
CA MET A 410 22.82 18.92 5.91
C MET A 410 22.77 19.44 7.34
N ASN A 411 21.68 19.10 8.03
CA ASN A 411 21.43 19.43 9.41
C ASN A 411 22.51 18.85 10.31
N LYS A 412 23.15 19.70 11.11
CA LYS A 412 24.15 19.29 12.11
C LYS A 412 23.83 19.86 13.50
N THR A 413 22.76 20.63 13.62
CA THR A 413 22.57 21.53 14.78
C THR A 413 21.12 21.75 15.20
N VAL A 414 20.15 21.59 14.29
CA VAL A 414 18.73 21.78 14.56
C VAL A 414 18.17 20.47 15.13
N SER A 415 17.94 20.46 16.44
CA SER A 415 17.35 19.30 17.11
C SER A 415 15.87 19.18 16.77
N VAL A 416 15.42 17.99 16.36
CA VAL A 416 14.03 17.73 15.98
C VAL A 416 13.55 16.45 16.65
N PRO A 417 12.34 16.40 17.24
CA PRO A 417 11.80 15.16 17.81
C PRO A 417 11.77 14.01 16.80
N VAL A 418 12.27 12.83 17.20
CA VAL A 418 12.33 11.64 16.35
C VAL A 418 11.80 10.42 17.09
N PHE A 419 10.86 9.71 16.46
CA PHE A 419 10.45 8.36 16.82
C PHE A 419 10.93 7.37 15.76
N TYR A 420 11.92 6.54 16.07
CA TYR A 420 12.39 5.51 15.14
C TYR A 420 11.89 4.14 15.55
N SER A 421 11.60 3.26 14.58
CA SER A 421 11.33 1.84 14.85
C SER A 421 11.96 0.90 13.82
N GLY A 422 12.39 -0.29 14.23
CA GLY A 422 12.84 -1.35 13.31
C GLY A 422 12.52 -2.77 13.81
N GLY A 423 12.45 -3.73 12.90
CA GLY A 423 12.19 -5.14 13.22
C GLY A 423 13.45 -5.91 13.61
N GLU A 424 13.42 -6.63 14.74
CA GLU A 424 14.58 -7.38 15.23
C GLU A 424 14.92 -8.59 14.35
N LYS A 425 13.93 -9.16 13.63
CA LYS A 425 14.13 -10.27 12.68
C LYS A 425 14.19 -9.82 11.22
N SER A 426 14.36 -8.52 10.96
CA SER A 426 14.49 -8.05 9.59
C SER A 426 15.73 -8.63 8.91
N HIS A 427 15.59 -8.95 7.63
CA HIS A 427 16.71 -9.33 6.76
C HIS A 427 17.43 -8.09 6.18
N LEU A 428 16.88 -6.89 6.41
CA LEU A 428 17.48 -5.61 6.06
C LEU A 428 18.10 -4.95 7.30
N PRO A 429 19.09 -4.04 7.13
CA PRO A 429 19.69 -3.30 8.23
C PRO A 429 18.78 -2.18 8.74
N GLU A 430 17.83 -2.52 9.61
CA GLU A 430 16.88 -1.61 10.24
C GLU A 430 17.35 -1.13 11.62
N LEU A 431 18.15 -1.92 12.34
CA LEU A 431 18.58 -1.62 13.70
C LEU A 431 20.11 -1.57 13.77
N PRO A 432 20.71 -0.78 14.67
CA PRO A 432 22.15 -0.54 14.63
C PRO A 432 22.98 -1.77 15.01
N PHE A 433 22.42 -2.79 15.66
CA PHE A 433 23.10 -4.09 15.85
C PHE A 433 23.16 -4.95 14.56
N GLN A 434 22.37 -4.61 13.54
CA GLN A 434 22.31 -5.36 12.27
C GLN A 434 23.38 -4.91 11.28
N ALA A 435 23.76 -3.62 11.28
CA ALA A 435 24.85 -3.10 10.45
C ALA A 435 25.51 -1.85 11.04
N GLU A 436 26.82 -1.69 10.79
CA GLU A 436 27.64 -0.55 11.25
C GLU A 436 27.07 0.79 10.77
N THR A 437 26.59 0.88 9.52
CA THR A 437 25.96 2.09 8.98
C THR A 437 24.67 2.48 9.72
N GLY A 438 24.02 1.53 10.40
CA GLY A 438 22.90 1.80 11.29
C GLY A 438 23.36 2.52 12.56
N LEU A 439 24.49 2.09 13.14
CA LEU A 439 25.09 2.77 14.29
C LEU A 439 25.51 4.20 13.93
N ASP A 440 26.14 4.40 12.77
CA ASP A 440 26.51 5.75 12.28
C ASP A 440 25.31 6.70 12.23
N ARG A 441 24.13 6.21 11.80
CA ARG A 441 22.88 6.99 11.77
C ARG A 441 22.43 7.40 13.17
N ILE A 442 22.50 6.48 14.14
CA ILE A 442 22.10 6.75 15.51
C ILE A 442 23.06 7.74 16.18
N GLN A 443 24.37 7.60 15.95
CA GLN A 443 25.38 8.55 16.43
C GLN A 443 25.17 9.95 15.83
N TYR A 444 24.88 10.04 14.53
CA TYR A 444 24.51 11.30 13.89
C TYR A 444 23.27 11.93 14.52
N LEU A 445 22.20 11.16 14.72
CA LEU A 445 20.99 11.64 15.40
C LEU A 445 21.31 12.12 16.82
N ALA A 446 22.13 11.37 17.57
CA ALA A 446 22.53 11.73 18.92
C ALA A 446 23.29 13.06 18.98
N GLN A 447 24.16 13.30 17.99
CA GLN A 447 24.86 14.59 17.84
C GLN A 447 23.87 15.72 17.55
N VAL A 448 22.99 15.57 16.55
CA VAL A 448 22.06 16.63 16.12
C VAL A 448 21.02 16.96 17.21
N ASN A 449 20.47 15.94 17.86
CA ASN A 449 19.53 16.09 18.96
C ASN A 449 20.19 16.34 20.32
N LYS A 450 21.53 16.48 20.33
CA LYS A 450 22.32 16.78 21.53
C LYS A 450 21.97 15.85 22.69
N LEU A 451 21.92 14.54 22.42
CA LEU A 451 21.58 13.55 23.44
C LEU A 451 22.67 13.44 24.49
N VAL A 452 22.28 13.15 25.75
CA VAL A 452 23.26 12.86 26.82
C VAL A 452 24.03 11.57 26.50
N LYS A 453 23.34 10.57 25.95
CA LYS A 453 23.94 9.33 25.43
C LYS A 453 24.49 9.57 24.03
N LYS A 454 25.76 9.24 23.80
CA LYS A 454 26.46 9.48 22.54
C LYS A 454 26.58 8.24 21.66
N PHE A 455 26.28 7.06 22.19
CA PHE A 455 26.45 5.78 21.50
C PHE A 455 27.92 5.54 21.11
N ASP A 456 28.83 5.85 22.03
CA ASP A 456 30.30 5.69 21.90
C ASP A 456 30.70 4.22 22.06
N VAL A 457 30.11 3.36 21.23
CA VAL A 457 30.35 1.92 21.17
C VAL A 457 30.91 1.53 19.80
N ALA A 458 31.67 0.43 19.73
CA ALA A 458 32.12 -0.13 18.46
C ALA A 458 31.14 -1.20 17.98
N PHE A 459 30.80 -1.20 16.68
CA PHE A 459 29.96 -2.25 16.08
C PHE A 459 30.58 -3.65 16.22
N ALA A 460 31.92 -3.75 16.16
CA ALA A 460 32.64 -5.00 16.36
C ALA A 460 32.42 -5.63 17.75
N ASP A 461 32.01 -4.84 18.74
CA ASP A 461 31.76 -5.26 20.12
C ASP A 461 30.25 -5.37 20.45
N LYS A 462 29.37 -5.46 19.45
CA LYS A 462 27.91 -5.45 19.64
C LYS A 462 27.35 -6.48 20.61
N ASP A 463 27.99 -7.64 20.73
CA ASP A 463 27.57 -8.69 21.66
C ASP A 463 27.82 -8.32 23.15
N LYS A 464 28.55 -7.23 23.40
CA LYS A 464 28.86 -6.69 24.73
C LYS A 464 28.16 -5.37 25.02
N TRP A 465 27.33 -4.89 24.10
CA TRP A 465 26.63 -3.62 24.28
C TRP A 465 25.70 -3.66 25.50
N PRO A 466 25.69 -2.61 26.34
CA PRO A 466 24.71 -2.48 27.43
C PRO A 466 23.26 -2.64 26.97
N ASP A 467 22.89 -2.01 25.85
CA ASP A 467 21.64 -2.32 25.14
C ASP A 467 21.95 -3.16 23.89
N PRO A 468 21.44 -4.41 23.78
CA PRO A 468 21.80 -5.31 22.70
C PRO A 468 21.30 -4.86 21.32
N VAL A 469 20.36 -3.91 21.27
CA VAL A 469 19.83 -3.38 20.01
C VAL A 469 20.52 -2.07 19.64
N TYR A 470 20.65 -1.14 20.58
CA TYR A 470 21.07 0.25 20.32
C TYR A 470 22.46 0.63 20.79
N GLY A 471 23.16 -0.22 21.55
CA GLY A 471 24.47 0.11 22.10
C GLY A 471 24.39 0.66 23.51
N ASP A 472 23.80 1.83 23.69
CA ASP A 472 23.71 2.51 24.99
C ASP A 472 22.38 2.27 25.70
N GLU A 473 22.44 2.19 27.04
CA GLU A 473 21.26 2.15 27.90
C GLU A 473 20.41 3.42 27.73
N ALA A 474 19.10 3.21 27.62
CA ALA A 474 18.12 4.29 27.56
C ALA A 474 17.91 4.95 28.93
N ASP A 475 17.48 6.21 28.94
CA ASP A 475 17.07 6.89 30.19
C ASP A 475 15.74 6.34 30.71
N ARG A 476 14.89 5.85 29.81
CA ARG A 476 13.63 5.16 30.11
C ARG A 476 13.33 4.13 29.03
N VAL A 477 12.78 2.99 29.43
CA VAL A 477 12.29 1.95 28.52
C VAL A 477 10.80 1.71 28.78
N GLU A 478 10.02 1.63 27.70
CA GLU A 478 8.62 1.24 27.72
C GLU A 478 8.42 0.05 26.79
N LYS A 479 7.58 -0.91 27.20
CA LYS A 479 7.23 -2.08 26.41
C LYS A 479 5.75 -2.06 26.12
N VAL A 480 5.38 -2.01 24.84
CA VAL A 480 3.99 -1.94 24.39
C VAL A 480 3.67 -3.23 23.63
N PRO A 481 2.88 -4.15 24.22
CA PRO A 481 2.50 -5.40 23.55
C PRO A 481 1.58 -5.16 22.33
N ASP A 482 1.83 -5.89 21.25
CA ASP A 482 0.98 -6.02 20.07
C ASP A 482 0.41 -7.44 20.02
N GLU A 483 -0.76 -7.63 20.65
CA GLU A 483 -1.44 -8.94 20.73
C GLU A 483 -1.79 -9.51 19.36
N SER A 484 -2.05 -8.66 18.36
CA SER A 484 -2.44 -9.09 17.02
C SER A 484 -1.34 -9.89 16.31
N ARG A 485 -0.11 -9.77 16.81
CA ARG A 485 1.10 -10.34 16.20
C ARG A 485 1.97 -11.12 17.19
N GLY A 486 1.61 -11.10 18.47
CA GLY A 486 2.43 -11.71 19.52
C GLY A 486 3.83 -11.08 19.59
N SER A 487 3.91 -9.77 19.37
CA SER A 487 5.16 -9.00 19.43
C SER A 487 5.10 -7.90 20.49
N ILE A 488 6.25 -7.33 20.84
CA ILE A 488 6.43 -6.25 21.79
C ILE A 488 7.23 -5.15 21.12
N LEU A 489 6.63 -3.96 21.05
CA LEU A 489 7.34 -2.73 20.71
C LEU A 489 8.09 -2.23 21.95
N THR A 490 9.42 -2.32 21.95
CA THR A 490 10.26 -1.82 23.03
C THR A 490 10.78 -0.43 22.67
N ILE A 491 10.26 0.61 23.32
CA ILE A 491 10.59 2.01 23.09
C ILE A 491 11.65 2.46 24.11
N ARG A 492 12.77 2.98 23.61
CA ARG A 492 13.89 3.52 24.39
C ARG A 492 13.93 5.02 24.24
N TYR A 493 13.77 5.72 25.36
CA TYR A 493 13.75 7.17 25.43
C TYR A 493 15.12 7.70 25.83
N TYR A 494 15.60 8.70 25.10
CA TYR A 494 16.89 9.35 25.32
C TYR A 494 16.69 10.85 25.52
N ASN A 495 17.24 11.38 26.61
CA ASN A 495 17.17 12.78 26.96
C ASN A 495 18.21 13.60 26.18
N SER A 496 17.79 14.77 25.69
CA SER A 496 18.71 15.81 25.23
C SER A 496 19.39 16.49 26.42
N GLU A 497 20.53 17.14 26.18
CA GLU A 497 21.31 17.90 27.17
C GLU A 497 20.51 19.02 27.83
N ASP A 498 19.45 19.52 27.19
CA ASP A 498 18.53 20.52 27.74
C ASP A 498 17.38 19.92 28.58
N GLY A 499 17.40 18.61 28.81
CA GLY A 499 16.42 17.90 29.64
C GLY A 499 15.12 17.50 28.91
N VAL A 500 14.95 17.86 27.64
CA VAL A 500 13.77 17.45 26.86
C VAL A 500 14.04 16.11 26.17
N CYS A 501 13.17 15.13 26.37
CA CYS A 501 13.27 13.84 25.68
C CYS A 501 12.73 13.94 24.25
N ARG A 502 13.59 14.29 23.29
CA ARG A 502 13.22 14.41 21.86
C ARG A 502 13.43 13.15 21.05
N THR A 503 14.11 12.13 21.59
CA THR A 503 14.44 10.93 20.81
C THR A 503 13.86 9.69 21.48
N ALA A 504 13.01 8.98 20.74
CA ALA A 504 12.50 7.66 21.05
C ALA A 504 12.97 6.68 19.98
N LEU A 505 13.77 5.68 20.34
CA LEU A 505 14.26 4.64 19.43
C LEU A 505 13.66 3.30 19.83
N SER A 506 13.05 2.58 18.90
CA SER A 506 12.30 1.37 19.23
C SER A 506 12.66 0.17 18.38
N SER A 507 12.51 -1.01 18.97
CA SER A 507 12.62 -2.29 18.29
C SER A 507 11.36 -3.11 18.50
N ILE A 508 11.02 -3.93 17.51
CA ILE A 508 9.89 -4.85 17.58
C ILE A 508 10.42 -6.29 17.52
N ASP A 509 10.18 -7.06 18.58
CA ASP A 509 10.54 -8.48 18.58
C ASP A 509 9.68 -9.27 17.58
N ASN A 510 10.21 -10.38 17.08
CA ASN A 510 9.54 -11.25 16.09
C ASN A 510 9.13 -10.61 14.75
N GLN A 511 9.32 -9.32 14.57
CA GLN A 511 8.96 -8.57 13.38
C GLN A 511 10.09 -8.60 12.34
N ILE A 512 9.68 -8.82 11.08
CA ILE A 512 10.56 -8.74 9.90
C ILE A 512 10.51 -7.31 9.30
N HIS A 513 10.67 -7.17 7.98
CA HIS A 513 10.52 -5.88 7.30
C HIS A 513 9.04 -5.54 7.05
N GLU A 514 8.42 -4.80 7.96
CA GLU A 514 7.01 -4.42 7.90
C GLU A 514 6.71 -3.15 8.72
N CYS A 515 5.59 -2.50 8.46
CA CYS A 515 5.07 -1.37 9.23
C CYS A 515 3.60 -1.60 9.55
N ARG A 516 3.19 -1.21 10.77
CA ARG A 516 1.90 -1.58 11.34
C ARG A 516 1.27 -0.41 12.09
N GLN A 517 -0.06 -0.45 12.19
CA GLN A 517 -0.86 0.57 12.88
C GLN A 517 -0.39 0.77 14.32
N HIS A 518 -0.10 -0.32 15.03
CA HIS A 518 0.37 -0.28 16.41
C HIS A 518 1.62 0.59 16.56
N THR A 519 2.61 0.45 15.67
CA THR A 519 3.82 1.26 15.68
C THR A 519 3.55 2.71 15.26
N CYS A 520 2.73 2.92 14.21
CA CYS A 520 2.34 4.25 13.75
C CYS A 520 1.61 5.05 14.83
N GLU A 521 0.71 4.39 15.58
CA GLU A 521 -0.02 5.01 16.69
C GLU A 521 0.92 5.43 17.82
N ASN A 522 1.89 4.60 18.20
CA ASN A 522 2.86 4.95 19.23
C ASN A 522 3.81 6.07 18.77
N ALA A 523 4.17 6.10 17.49
CA ALA A 523 4.91 7.21 16.91
C ALA A 523 4.11 8.52 17.01
N TRP A 524 2.82 8.51 16.65
CA TRP A 524 1.95 9.67 16.81
C TRP A 524 1.83 10.14 18.26
N LYS A 525 1.62 9.22 19.22
CA LYS A 525 1.56 9.56 20.66
C LYS A 525 2.81 10.27 21.15
N PHE A 526 3.99 9.88 20.64
CA PHE A 526 5.23 10.57 20.95
C PHE A 526 5.31 11.94 20.27
N LEU A 527 5.14 12.00 18.95
CA LEU A 527 5.34 13.22 18.17
C LEU A 527 4.33 14.33 18.48
N SER A 528 3.07 13.98 18.74
CA SER A 528 1.98 14.93 18.99
C SER A 528 2.15 15.77 20.27
N GLN A 529 3.14 15.43 21.12
CA GLN A 529 3.51 16.21 22.30
C GLN A 529 4.34 17.45 21.96
N PHE A 530 4.85 17.55 20.72
CA PHE A 530 5.77 18.59 20.30
C PHE A 530 5.12 19.58 19.35
N THR A 531 5.57 20.83 19.46
CA THR A 531 5.28 21.93 18.53
C THR A 531 6.59 22.68 18.28
N ARG A 532 6.71 23.31 17.12
CA ARG A 532 7.93 24.02 16.71
C ARG A 532 8.07 25.39 17.34
#